data_AF-A0A0C5J011-F1
#
_entry.id   AF-A0A0C5J011-F1
#
_cell.length_a   1.000
_cell.length_b   1.000
_cell.length_c   1.000
_cell.angle_alpha   90.00
_cell.angle_beta   90.00
_cell.angle_gamma   90.00
#
_symmetry.space_group_name_H-M   'P 1'
#
loop_
_entity.id
_entity.type
_entity.pdbx_description
1 polymer ?
#
loop_
_entity_poly.entity_id
_entity_poly.type
_entity_poly.pdbx_seq_one_letter_code
_entity_poly.pdbx_strand_id
1 'polypeptide(L)' 'MPVSTEEKKRIVSEFLQRCAAYADDKLAAYQQQAALAKGNEGLTLQDKISHWTAYRVFTEYTVEELKTAELDSWFAE' A
#
# COMPACT_ATOMS: atom_id res chain seq x y z
N MET A 1 -14.12 27.20 -2.86
CA MET A 1 -14.36 26.73 -1.48
C MET A 1 -13.13 25.94 -1.07
N PRO A 2 -12.55 26.17 0.12
CA PRO A 2 -11.45 25.33 0.60
C PRO A 2 -11.93 23.89 0.76
N VAL A 3 -11.13 22.93 0.31
CA VAL A 3 -11.35 21.50 0.52
C VAL A 3 -11.29 21.25 2.03
N SER A 4 -12.37 20.71 2.61
CA SER A 4 -12.39 20.41 4.06
C SER A 4 -11.35 19.33 4.39
N THR A 5 -10.87 19.31 5.63
CA THR A 5 -9.96 18.26 6.13
C THR A 5 -10.50 16.86 5.84
N GLU A 6 -11.80 16.66 6.02
CA GLU A 6 -12.48 15.38 5.73
C GLU A 6 -12.45 15.03 4.24
N GLU A 7 -12.63 16.01 3.35
CA GLU A 7 -12.52 15.81 1.91
C GLU A 7 -11.07 15.47 1.50
N LYS A 8 -10.06 16.11 2.13
CA LYS A 8 -8.63 15.79 1.91
C LYS A 8 -8.31 14.37 2.37
N LYS A 9 -8.74 13.97 3.57
CA LYS A 9 -8.56 12.61 4.11
C LYS A 9 -9.23 11.57 3.22
N ARG A 10 -10.43 11.85 2.72
CA ARG A 10 -11.15 10.96 1.78
C ARG A 10 -10.33 10.73 0.51
N ILE A 11 -9.84 11.81 -0.12
CA ILE A 11 -9.03 11.71 -1.35
C ILE A 11 -7.75 10.89 -1.11
N VAL A 12 -7.03 11.16 -0.03
CA VAL A 12 -5.79 10.43 0.30
C VAL A 12 -6.11 8.96 0.62
N SER A 13 -7.18 8.69 1.37
CA SER A 13 -7.60 7.32 1.67
C SER A 13 -7.94 6.53 0.41
N GLU A 14 -8.70 7.13 -0.53
CA GLU A 14 -9.03 6.51 -1.82
C GLU A 14 -7.76 6.26 -2.66
N PHE A 15 -6.79 7.18 -2.63
CA PHE A 15 -5.51 7.00 -3.31
C PHE A 15 -4.70 5.84 -2.71
N LEU A 16 -4.56 5.78 -1.38
CA LEU A 16 -3.84 4.71 -0.69
C LEU A 16 -4.52 3.35 -0.89
N GLN A 17 -5.85 3.28 -0.91
CA GLN A 17 -6.57 2.05 -1.25
C GLN A 17 -6.22 1.54 -2.65
N ARG A 18 -6.07 2.45 -3.64
CA ARG A 18 -5.59 2.07 -4.98
C ARG A 18 -4.14 1.62 -4.96
N CYS A 19 -3.29 2.23 -4.14
CA CYS A 19 -1.91 1.77 -3.93
C CYS A 19 -1.86 0.35 -3.33
N ALA A 20 -2.73 0.05 -2.36
CA ALA A 20 -2.83 -1.29 -1.77
C ALA A 20 -3.28 -2.32 -2.82
N ALA A 21 -4.31 -2.00 -3.62
CA ALA A 21 -4.77 -2.86 -4.71
C ALA A 21 -3.66 -3.10 -5.77
N TYR A 22 -2.91 -2.06 -6.11
CA TYR A 22 -1.77 -2.20 -7.01
C TYR A 22 -0.66 -3.08 -6.43
N ALA A 23 -0.41 -2.98 -5.13
CA ALA A 23 0.53 -3.85 -4.43
C ALA A 23 0.07 -5.31 -4.46
N ASP A 24 -1.23 -5.56 -4.27
CA ASP A 24 -1.84 -6.90 -4.38
C ASP A 24 -1.64 -7.51 -5.78
N ASP A 25 -1.88 -6.74 -6.84
CA ASP A 25 -1.64 -7.18 -8.21
C ASP A 25 -0.17 -7.56 -8.45
N LYS A 26 0.76 -6.75 -7.92
CA LYS A 26 2.20 -7.05 -8.01
C LYS A 26 2.59 -8.28 -7.21
N LEU A 27 2.06 -8.44 -6.00
CA LEU A 27 2.30 -9.62 -5.17
C LEU A 27 1.81 -10.88 -5.85
N ALA A 28 0.60 -10.88 -6.41
CA ALA A 28 0.05 -12.02 -7.14
C ALA A 28 0.95 -12.39 -8.33
N ALA A 29 1.42 -11.40 -9.11
CA ALA A 29 2.34 -11.64 -10.23
C ALA A 29 3.68 -12.22 -9.78
N TYR A 30 4.29 -11.69 -8.71
CA TYR A 30 5.57 -12.20 -8.20
C TYR A 30 5.44 -13.58 -7.56
N GLN A 31 4.32 -13.87 -6.88
CA GLN A 31 4.04 -15.20 -6.33
C GLN A 31 3.90 -16.25 -7.44
N GLN A 32 3.20 -15.93 -8.53
CA GLN A 32 3.11 -16.80 -9.70
C GLN A 32 4.49 -17.04 -10.34
N GLN A 33 5.30 -16.00 -10.48
CA GLN A 33 6.66 -16.12 -11.01
C GLN A 33 7.55 -16.94 -10.07
N ALA A 34 7.45 -16.73 -8.76
CA ALA A 34 8.23 -17.46 -7.76
C ALA A 34 7.92 -18.96 -7.74
N ALA A 35 6.67 -19.35 -8.03
CA ALA A 35 6.27 -20.76 -8.13
C ALA A 35 6.94 -21.49 -9.30
N LEU A 36 7.34 -20.77 -10.35
CA LEU A 36 7.99 -21.32 -11.55
C LEU A 36 9.51 -21.12 -11.55
N ALA A 37 10.00 -20.13 -10.80
CA ALA A 37 11.42 -19.79 -10.72
C ALA A 37 12.24 -20.81 -9.91
N LYS A 38 13.51 -20.98 -10.28
CA LYS A 38 14.47 -21.85 -9.57
C LYS A 38 15.79 -21.11 -9.34
N GLY A 39 16.52 -21.50 -8.30
CA GLY A 39 17.83 -20.92 -7.99
C GLY A 39 17.73 -19.44 -7.60
N ASN A 40 18.70 -18.64 -8.05
CA ASN A 40 18.86 -17.25 -7.61
C ASN A 40 17.68 -16.34 -7.97
N GLU A 41 16.98 -16.64 -9.07
CA GLU A 41 15.79 -15.89 -9.48
C GLU A 41 14.65 -16.03 -8.47
N GLY A 42 14.44 -17.23 -7.93
CA GLY A 42 13.45 -17.49 -6.89
C GLY A 42 13.73 -16.70 -5.60
N LEU A 43 15.00 -16.57 -5.21
CA LEU A 43 15.41 -15.76 -4.05
C LEU A 43 15.11 -14.28 -4.28
N THR A 44 15.48 -13.72 -5.44
CA THR A 44 15.17 -12.31 -5.76
C THR A 44 13.67 -12.02 -5.83
N LEU A 45 12.86 -12.99 -6.26
CA LEU A 45 11.41 -12.87 -6.27
C LEU A 45 10.82 -12.93 -4.85
N GLN A 46 11.38 -13.76 -3.96
CA GLN A 46 11.00 -13.75 -2.55
C GLN A 46 11.30 -12.40 -1.88
N ASP A 47 12.46 -11.80 -2.14
CA ASP A 47 12.78 -10.47 -1.62
C ASP A 47 11.79 -9.41 -2.13
N LYS A 48 11.44 -9.46 -3.43
CA LYS A 48 10.39 -8.60 -3.98
C LYS A 48 9.06 -8.82 -3.28
N ILE A 49 8.63 -10.07 -3.08
CA ILE A 49 7.38 -10.38 -2.38
C ILE A 49 7.41 -9.78 -0.96
N SER A 50 8.51 -9.92 -0.23
CA SER A 50 8.67 -9.35 1.12
C SER A 50 8.52 -7.82 1.12
N HIS A 51 9.23 -7.13 0.23
CA HIS A 51 9.14 -5.66 0.12
C HIS A 51 7.74 -5.18 -0.26
N TRP A 52 7.11 -5.84 -1.23
CA TRP A 52 5.75 -5.48 -1.65
C TRP A 52 4.71 -5.80 -0.58
N THR A 53 4.94 -6.83 0.23
CA THR A 53 4.11 -7.14 1.40
C THR A 53 4.21 -6.05 2.45
N ALA A 54 5.42 -5.61 2.78
CA ALA A 54 5.63 -4.51 3.71
C ALA A 54 4.97 -3.21 3.23
N TYR A 55 5.12 -2.90 1.93
CA TYR A 55 4.47 -1.73 1.31
C TYR A 55 2.93 -1.80 1.40
N ARG A 56 2.34 -2.95 1.09
CA ARG A 56 0.89 -3.20 1.20
C ARG A 56 0.41 -3.00 2.63
N VAL A 57 1.06 -3.65 3.59
CA VAL A 57 0.71 -3.61 5.01
C VAL A 57 0.81 -2.18 5.56
N PHE A 58 1.90 -1.47 5.27
CA PHE A 58 2.03 -0.06 5.63
C PHE A 58 0.88 0.78 5.07
N THR A 59 0.55 0.59 3.80
CA THR A 59 -0.53 1.34 3.14
C THR A 59 -1.89 1.08 3.79
N GLU A 60 -2.18 -0.17 4.16
CA GLU A 60 -3.41 -0.51 4.90
C GLU A 60 -3.45 0.15 6.27
N TYR A 61 -2.37 0.09 7.04
CA TYR A 61 -2.27 0.77 8.34
C TYR A 61 -2.46 2.28 8.20
N THR A 62 -1.83 2.93 7.23
CA THR A 62 -2.01 4.37 6.99
C THR A 62 -3.46 4.71 6.66
N VAL A 63 -4.18 3.87 5.91
CA VAL A 63 -5.62 4.06 5.65
C VAL A 63 -6.44 3.94 6.93
N GLU A 64 -6.07 3.05 7.85
CA GLU A 64 -6.71 2.96 9.17
C GLU A 64 -6.40 4.18 10.04
N GLU A 65 -5.15 4.63 10.07
CA GLU A 65 -4.71 5.84 10.79
C GLU A 65 -5.34 7.14 10.25
N LEU A 66 -5.73 7.16 8.97
CA LEU A 66 -6.51 8.26 8.37
C LEU A 66 -7.98 8.25 8.80
N LYS A 67 -8.53 7.09 9.18
CA LYS A 67 -9.87 6.99 9.76
C LYS A 67 -9.87 7.35 11.24
N THR A 68 -8.75 7.12 11.92
CA THR A 68 -8.53 7.66 13.26
C THR A 68 -8.07 9.12 13.18
N ALA A 69 -7.96 9.78 14.32
CA ALA A 69 -7.49 11.16 14.38
C ALA A 69 -5.95 11.29 14.38
N GLU A 70 -5.21 10.19 14.16
CA GLU A 70 -3.75 10.19 14.32
C GLU A 70 -3.04 11.03 13.25
N LEU A 71 -3.56 11.03 12.02
CA LEU A 71 -2.98 11.76 10.89
C LEU A 71 -3.66 13.11 10.62
N ASP A 72 -4.60 13.54 11.47
CA ASP A 72 -5.35 14.80 11.31
C ASP A 72 -4.45 16.03 11.25
N SER A 73 -3.34 15.99 11.99
CA SER A 73 -2.35 17.06 12.01
C SER A 73 -1.71 17.33 10.64
N TRP A 74 -1.69 16.36 9.73
CA TRP A 74 -1.12 16.50 8.39
C TRP A 74 -2.03 17.27 7.43
N PHE A 75 -3.29 17.47 7.82
CA PHE A 75 -4.31 18.13 7.01
C PHE A 75 -4.76 19.48 7.60
N ALA A 76 -4.10 19.94 8.67
CA ALA A 76 -4.45 21.13 9.45
C ALA A 76 -4.07 22.49 8.80
N GLU A 77 -3.79 22.51 7.50
CA GLU A 77 -3.51 23.73 6.71
C GLU A 77 -4.73 24.28 5.95
#